data_AF-A0A4Y7LL37-F1
#
_entry.id   AF-A0A4Y7LL37-F1
#
_cell.length_a   1.000
_cell.length_b   1.000
_cell.length_c   1.000
_cell.angle_alpha   90.00
_cell.angle_beta   90.00
_cell.angle_gamma   90.00
#
_symmetry.space_group_name_H-M   'P 1'
#
loop_
_entity.id
_entity.type
_entity.pdbx_description
1 polymer ?
#
loop_
_entity_poly.entity_id
_entity_poly.type
_entity_poly.pdbx_seq_one_letter_code
_entity_poly.pdbx_strand_id
1 'polypeptide(L)'
;MSYLTRATGIFERLYNQKLVHQQAIALIKQMLMEICKLTTLSRFLGDNPNIMRIAIKHGIIEFVSECLQKNDNLIFSTIPGEGSMIQLAIKERKEMIVELICKSGDKIGEKIDLLSRRDADKNNILHYAAKLAPFAQLNLVSGAVLQIQREMQWYKGVESMLGESDRFTRNTKGDPAQFIFTEAHKDLVKEGRDCLKDTSGSCMIVASLIAIVTFAAAFTVPGGNISDSNSFMNGTPVFLGKSSFTVFVVSDALALLSSITSVLIFLAIYTSRFAELDFLKSLPQKLIIGLATLFISMV
;
A
#
# COMPACT_ATOMS: atom_id res chain seq x y z
N MET A 1 23.37 31.98 0.57
CA MET A 1 22.40 32.03 1.69
C MET A 1 22.72 30.89 2.65
N SER A 2 22.90 31.20 3.94
CA SER A 2 23.28 30.24 4.99
C SER A 2 22.12 29.27 5.28
N TYR A 3 22.45 28.01 5.57
CA TYR A 3 21.48 26.95 5.93
C TYR A 3 20.54 27.36 7.10
N LEU A 4 20.99 28.24 8.00
CA LEU A 4 20.22 28.72 9.15
C LEU A 4 19.05 29.63 8.75
N THR A 5 19.22 30.49 7.74
CA THR A 5 18.15 31.34 7.19
C THR A 5 17.07 30.54 6.45
N ARG A 6 17.43 29.37 5.89
CA ARG A 6 16.45 28.48 5.24
C ARG A 6 15.62 27.70 6.26
N ALA A 7 16.23 27.29 7.37
CA ALA A 7 15.55 26.57 8.44
C ALA A 7 14.52 27.46 9.17
N THR A 8 14.89 28.71 9.50
CA THR A 8 13.99 29.68 10.15
C THR A 8 12.74 29.98 9.31
N GLY A 9 12.88 30.16 7.99
CA GLY A 9 11.73 30.33 7.10
C GLY A 9 10.82 29.11 7.00
N ILE A 10 11.34 27.89 7.17
CA ILE A 10 10.53 26.67 7.22
C ILE A 10 9.72 26.61 8.52
N PHE A 11 10.32 26.95 9.66
CA PHE A 11 9.62 26.97 10.95
C PHE A 11 8.52 28.02 10.99
N GLU A 12 8.77 29.22 10.47
CA GLU A 12 7.76 30.28 10.40
C GLU A 12 6.58 29.86 9.50
N ARG A 13 6.86 29.25 8.35
CA ARG A 13 5.82 28.72 7.46
C ARG A 13 4.98 27.62 8.13
N LEU A 14 5.62 26.69 8.84
CA LEU A 14 4.94 25.63 9.59
C LEU A 14 4.08 26.20 10.71
N TYR A 15 4.62 27.17 11.46
CA TYR A 15 3.89 27.86 12.52
C TYR A 15 2.64 28.55 11.96
N ASN A 16 2.79 29.32 10.88
CA ASN A 16 1.68 30.02 10.23
C ASN A 16 0.62 29.04 9.69
N GLN A 17 1.03 27.92 9.09
CA GLN A 17 0.10 26.88 8.65
C GLN A 17 -0.69 26.28 9.83
N LYS A 18 -0.03 26.01 10.95
CA LYS A 18 -0.68 25.49 12.16
C LYS A 18 -1.64 26.52 12.78
N LEU A 19 -1.25 27.79 12.80
CA LEU A 19 -2.10 28.88 13.29
C LEU A 19 -3.36 29.03 12.43
N VAL A 20 -3.22 29.09 11.11
CA VAL A 20 -4.35 29.16 10.17
C VAL A 20 -5.27 27.94 10.35
N HIS A 21 -4.70 26.75 10.54
CA HIS A 21 -5.47 25.54 10.80
C HIS A 21 -6.28 25.63 12.11
N GLN A 22 -5.68 26.11 13.20
CA GLN A 22 -6.39 26.33 14.47
C GLN A 22 -7.51 27.38 14.33
N GLN A 23 -7.25 28.48 13.62
CA GLN A 23 -8.26 29.50 13.34
C GLN A 23 -9.41 28.93 12.50
N ALA A 24 -9.12 28.11 11.49
CA ALA A 24 -10.14 27.43 10.68
C ALA A 24 -11.02 26.51 11.53
N ILE A 25 -10.43 25.72 12.44
CA ILE A 25 -11.21 24.89 13.38
C ILE A 25 -12.11 25.74 14.26
N ALA A 26 -11.59 26.84 14.83
CA ALA A 26 -12.37 27.74 15.67
C ALA A 26 -13.55 28.36 14.89
N LEU A 27 -13.32 28.75 13.63
CA LEU A 27 -14.35 29.26 12.74
C LEU A 27 -15.43 28.19 12.46
N ILE A 28 -15.03 26.95 12.14
CA ILE A 28 -15.96 25.83 11.94
C ILE A 28 -16.85 25.63 13.16
N LYS A 29 -16.27 25.63 14.37
CA LYS A 29 -17.02 25.50 15.63
C LYS A 29 -18.05 26.60 15.79
N GLN A 30 -17.68 27.85 15.53
CA GLN A 30 -18.57 28.99 15.64
C GLN A 30 -19.70 28.93 14.61
N MET A 31 -19.39 28.61 13.35
CA MET A 31 -20.39 28.45 12.29
C MET A 31 -21.40 27.35 12.63
N LEU A 32 -20.92 26.19 13.10
CA LEU A 32 -21.79 25.09 13.51
C LEU A 32 -22.65 25.45 14.71
N MET A 33 -22.13 26.23 15.67
CA MET A 33 -22.94 26.73 16.78
C MET A 33 -24.07 27.65 16.32
N GLU A 34 -23.79 28.60 15.43
CA GLU A 34 -24.84 29.49 14.90
C GLU A 34 -25.88 28.74 14.07
N ILE A 35 -25.46 27.75 13.28
CA ILE A 35 -26.39 26.88 12.53
C ILE A 35 -27.31 26.12 13.50
N CYS A 36 -26.76 25.56 14.58
CA CYS A 36 -27.55 24.84 15.58
C CYS A 36 -28.54 25.71 16.34
N LYS A 37 -28.35 27.04 16.39
CA LYS A 37 -29.36 27.98 16.93
C LYS A 37 -30.55 28.17 15.98
N LEU A 38 -30.31 28.09 14.67
CA LEU A 38 -31.31 28.33 13.62
C LEU A 38 -32.07 27.07 13.24
N THR A 39 -31.41 25.91 13.21
CA THR A 39 -31.99 24.63 12.77
C THR A 39 -31.21 23.43 13.33
N THR A 40 -31.70 22.21 13.09
CA THR A 40 -30.92 21.01 13.41
C THR A 40 -29.85 20.78 12.36
N LEU A 41 -28.66 20.34 12.80
CA LEU A 41 -27.54 20.06 11.90
C LEU A 41 -27.89 19.03 10.83
N SER A 42 -28.73 18.04 11.16
CA SER A 42 -29.23 17.05 10.21
C SER A 42 -30.08 17.66 9.09
N ARG A 43 -30.94 18.64 9.41
CA ARG A 43 -31.76 19.34 8.42
C ARG A 43 -30.88 20.21 7.52
N PHE A 44 -29.99 21.00 8.11
CA PHE A 44 -29.07 21.85 7.35
C PHE A 44 -28.21 21.06 6.34
N LEU A 45 -27.62 19.94 6.78
CA LEU A 45 -26.82 19.08 5.92
C LEU A 45 -27.68 18.30 4.91
N GLY A 46 -28.92 17.97 5.26
CA GLY A 46 -29.89 17.36 4.35
C GLY A 46 -30.28 18.30 3.20
N ASP A 47 -30.50 19.58 3.51
CA ASP A 47 -30.79 20.62 2.51
C ASP A 47 -29.54 20.96 1.66
N ASN A 48 -28.34 20.73 2.22
CA ASN A 48 -27.05 21.05 1.59
C ASN A 48 -26.10 19.83 1.54
N PRO A 49 -26.46 18.75 0.83
CA PRO A 49 -25.71 17.49 0.86
C PRO A 49 -24.28 17.63 0.30
N ASN A 50 -24.04 18.67 -0.50
CA ASN A 50 -22.73 18.98 -1.08
C ASN A 50 -21.67 19.28 -0.03
N ILE A 51 -22.03 19.86 1.11
CA ILE A 51 -21.07 20.26 2.15
C ILE A 51 -20.36 19.02 2.71
N MET A 52 -21.13 18.04 3.19
CA MET A 52 -20.59 16.80 3.74
C MET A 52 -19.88 15.98 2.65
N ARG A 53 -20.45 15.93 1.44
CA ARG A 53 -19.84 15.23 0.29
C ARG A 53 -18.43 15.78 -0.03
N ILE A 54 -18.28 17.10 -0.12
CA ILE A 54 -16.99 17.75 -0.42
C ILE A 54 -16.01 17.51 0.71
N ALA A 55 -16.45 17.65 1.97
CA ALA A 55 -15.61 17.40 3.13
C ALA A 55 -15.03 15.99 3.13
N ILE A 56 -15.84 14.97 2.84
CA ILE A 56 -15.38 13.58 2.75
C ILE A 56 -14.43 13.39 1.56
N LYS A 57 -14.81 13.81 0.35
CA LYS A 57 -13.95 13.65 -0.86
C LYS A 57 -12.56 14.27 -0.69
N HIS A 58 -12.48 15.40 0.00
CA HIS A 58 -11.21 16.08 0.24
C HIS A 58 -10.49 15.64 1.52
N GLY A 59 -11.13 14.85 2.38
CA GLY A 59 -10.52 14.37 3.62
C GLY A 59 -10.46 15.45 4.71
N ILE A 60 -11.45 16.34 4.79
CA ILE A 60 -11.53 17.41 5.82
C ILE A 60 -12.04 16.81 7.13
N ILE A 61 -11.15 16.10 7.83
CA ILE A 61 -11.47 15.30 9.02
C ILE A 61 -12.01 16.17 10.16
N GLU A 62 -11.47 17.38 10.32
CA GLU A 62 -11.82 18.31 11.40
C GLU A 62 -13.29 18.71 11.30
N PHE A 63 -13.75 19.05 10.09
CA PHE A 63 -15.15 19.39 9.86
C PHE A 63 -16.08 18.22 10.18
N VAL A 64 -15.75 17.02 9.67
CA VAL A 64 -16.56 15.82 9.92
C VAL A 64 -16.60 15.49 11.41
N SER A 65 -15.47 15.60 12.11
CA SER A 65 -15.37 15.35 13.55
C SER A 65 -16.24 16.31 14.35
N GLU A 66 -16.19 17.61 14.05
CA GLU A 66 -17.03 18.61 14.73
C GLU A 66 -18.52 18.37 14.47
N CYS A 67 -18.91 17.97 13.25
CA CYS A 67 -20.29 17.60 12.97
C CYS A 67 -20.75 16.39 13.79
N LEU A 68 -19.94 15.32 13.84
CA LEU A 68 -20.26 14.10 14.59
C LEU A 68 -20.31 14.35 16.10
N GLN A 69 -19.41 15.18 16.64
CA GLN A 69 -19.45 15.56 18.06
C GLN A 69 -20.74 16.30 18.44
N LYS A 70 -21.31 17.09 17.52
CA LYS A 70 -22.58 17.79 17.75
C LYS A 70 -23.79 16.88 17.58
N ASN A 71 -23.70 15.88 16.70
CA ASN A 71 -24.77 14.93 16.44
C ASN A 71 -24.21 13.60 15.93
N ASP A 72 -24.03 12.63 16.84
CA ASP A 72 -23.48 11.32 16.50
C ASP A 72 -24.37 10.56 15.50
N ASN A 73 -25.68 10.83 15.47
CA ASN A 73 -26.63 10.17 14.55
C ASN A 73 -26.39 10.54 13.07
N LEU A 74 -25.54 11.54 12.78
CA LEU A 74 -25.17 11.89 11.41
C LEU A 74 -24.42 10.76 10.68
N ILE A 75 -23.82 9.79 11.39
CA ILE A 75 -23.17 8.63 10.75
C ILE A 75 -24.13 7.85 9.82
N PHE A 76 -25.43 7.91 10.09
CA PHE A 76 -26.47 7.27 9.29
C PHE A 76 -27.00 8.14 8.16
N SER A 77 -26.50 9.37 8.00
CA SER A 77 -26.93 10.22 6.92
C SER A 77 -26.51 9.63 5.57
N THR A 78 -27.44 9.71 4.62
CA THR A 78 -27.22 9.33 3.23
C THR A 78 -26.97 10.59 2.41
N ILE A 79 -25.96 10.52 1.56
CA ILE A 79 -25.63 11.56 0.60
C ILE A 79 -26.29 11.15 -0.72
N PRO A 80 -27.20 11.97 -1.29
CA PRO A 80 -27.87 11.67 -2.55
C PRO A 80 -26.87 11.26 -3.65
N GLY A 81 -27.07 10.06 -4.20
CA GLY A 81 -26.23 9.50 -5.27
C GLY A 81 -24.87 8.95 -4.85
N GLU A 82 -24.46 9.05 -3.58
CA GLU A 82 -23.13 8.62 -3.11
C GLU A 82 -23.19 7.57 -1.98
N GLY A 83 -24.38 7.21 -1.49
CA GLY A 83 -24.56 6.26 -0.41
C GLY A 83 -24.42 6.90 0.98
N SER A 84 -24.09 6.11 1.99
CA SER A 84 -23.82 6.62 3.34
C SER A 84 -22.46 7.33 3.42
N MET A 85 -22.25 8.13 4.49
CA MET A 85 -20.97 8.80 4.73
C MET A 85 -19.78 7.82 4.73
N ILE A 86 -19.93 6.65 5.36
CA ILE A 86 -18.87 5.63 5.42
C ILE A 86 -18.61 4.99 4.05
N GLN A 87 -19.66 4.72 3.27
CA GLN A 87 -19.53 4.17 1.91
C GLN A 87 -18.77 5.14 1.00
N LEU A 88 -19.08 6.44 1.06
CA LEU A 88 -18.37 7.47 0.31
C LEU A 88 -16.90 7.58 0.78
N ALA A 89 -16.65 7.60 2.10
CA ALA A 89 -15.29 7.65 2.62
C ALA A 89 -14.45 6.45 2.17
N ILE A 90 -15.06 5.26 2.07
CA ILE A 90 -14.38 4.05 1.60
C ILE A 90 -14.06 4.11 0.10
N LYS A 91 -15.02 4.56 -0.71
CA LYS A 91 -14.83 4.77 -2.15
C LYS A 91 -13.71 5.77 -2.42
N GLU A 92 -13.59 6.82 -1.60
CA GLU A 92 -12.57 7.88 -1.74
C GLU A 92 -11.24 7.56 -1.02
N ARG A 93 -11.09 6.35 -0.45
CA ARG A 93 -9.89 5.89 0.29
C ARG A 93 -9.50 6.80 1.47
N LYS A 94 -10.48 7.35 2.19
CA LYS A 94 -10.26 8.27 3.33
C LYS A 94 -10.26 7.54 4.66
N GLU A 95 -9.17 6.82 4.92
CA GLU A 95 -8.98 5.98 6.12
C GLU A 95 -9.34 6.69 7.44
N MET A 96 -8.81 7.89 7.65
CA MET A 96 -9.06 8.64 8.88
C MET A 96 -10.54 8.99 9.09
N ILE A 97 -11.29 9.23 8.01
CA ILE A 97 -12.73 9.52 8.10
C ILE A 97 -13.50 8.22 8.37
N VAL A 98 -13.11 7.10 7.77
CA VAL A 98 -13.69 5.78 8.06
C VAL A 98 -13.48 5.44 9.54
N GLU A 99 -12.27 5.61 10.05
CA GLU A 99 -11.95 5.36 11.46
C GLU A 99 -12.78 6.25 12.39
N LEU A 100 -12.88 7.55 12.09
CA LEU A 100 -13.68 8.50 12.85
C LEU A 100 -15.15 8.08 12.90
N ILE A 101 -15.74 7.72 11.76
CA ILE A 101 -17.14 7.27 11.67
C ILE A 101 -17.35 5.97 12.46
N CYS A 102 -16.42 5.01 12.36
CA CYS A 102 -16.49 3.77 13.13
C CYS A 102 -16.41 4.01 14.64
N LYS A 103 -15.55 4.93 15.09
CA LYS A 103 -15.46 5.33 16.51
C LYS A 103 -16.76 5.97 16.99
N SER A 104 -17.39 6.83 16.19
CA SER A 104 -18.71 7.38 16.50
C SER A 104 -19.79 6.30 16.55
N GLY A 105 -19.76 5.31 15.65
CA GLY A 105 -20.65 4.15 15.68
C GLY A 105 -20.46 3.28 16.92
N ASP A 106 -19.22 3.02 17.32
CA ASP A 106 -18.88 2.31 18.56
C ASP A 106 -19.42 3.04 19.79
N LYS A 107 -19.27 4.37 19.84
CA LYS A 107 -19.75 5.22 20.94
C LYS A 107 -21.25 5.09 21.18
N ILE A 108 -22.05 4.97 20.12
CA ILE A 108 -23.51 4.83 20.22
C ILE A 108 -23.99 3.37 20.19
N GLY A 109 -23.08 2.39 20.09
CA GLY A 109 -23.40 0.96 20.07
C GLY A 109 -23.93 0.42 18.74
N GLU A 110 -23.85 1.20 17.66
CA GLU A 110 -24.50 0.91 16.38
C GLU A 110 -23.53 0.61 15.24
N LYS A 111 -22.25 0.37 15.54
CA LYS A 111 -21.24 0.10 14.50
C LYS A 111 -21.61 -1.06 13.59
N ILE A 112 -22.18 -2.14 14.15
CA ILE A 112 -22.53 -3.33 13.37
C ILE A 112 -23.63 -2.96 12.35
N ASP A 113 -24.71 -2.30 12.79
CA ASP A 113 -25.79 -1.85 11.91
C ASP A 113 -25.26 -0.93 10.79
N LEU A 114 -24.39 0.02 11.16
CA LEU A 114 -23.77 0.94 10.22
C LEU A 114 -22.97 0.21 9.11
N LEU A 115 -22.18 -0.80 9.48
CA LEU A 115 -21.34 -1.55 8.54
C LEU A 115 -22.15 -2.52 7.67
N SER A 116 -23.21 -3.11 8.22
CA SER A 116 -24.13 -4.01 7.52
C SER A 116 -25.11 -3.27 6.61
N ARG A 117 -25.21 -1.94 6.73
CA ARG A 117 -26.13 -1.11 5.96
C ARG A 117 -25.86 -1.18 4.47
N ARG A 118 -26.95 -1.21 3.70
CA ARG A 118 -26.93 -1.34 2.24
C ARG A 118 -27.52 -0.10 1.58
N ASP A 119 -27.00 0.23 0.40
CA ASP A 119 -27.59 1.27 -0.43
C ASP A 119 -28.81 0.75 -1.22
N ALA A 120 -29.40 1.60 -2.07
CA ALA A 120 -30.55 1.25 -2.90
C ALA A 120 -30.27 0.06 -3.85
N ASP A 121 -29.01 -0.12 -4.25
CA ASP A 121 -28.55 -1.21 -5.11
C ASP A 121 -28.11 -2.45 -4.30
N LYS A 122 -28.44 -2.49 -3.00
CA LYS A 122 -28.02 -3.55 -2.06
C LYS A 122 -26.50 -3.69 -1.92
N ASN A 123 -25.72 -2.69 -2.33
CA ASN A 123 -24.28 -2.68 -2.09
C ASN A 123 -24.01 -2.39 -0.61
N ASN A 124 -23.18 -3.21 0.02
CA ASN A 124 -22.59 -2.90 1.32
C ASN A 124 -21.25 -2.16 1.14
N ILE A 125 -20.57 -1.84 2.24
CA ILE A 125 -19.28 -1.14 2.22
C ILE A 125 -18.18 -1.88 1.42
N LEU A 126 -18.23 -3.21 1.34
CA LEU A 126 -17.23 -4.00 0.60
C LEU A 126 -17.37 -3.80 -0.91
N HIS A 127 -18.59 -3.60 -1.42
CA HIS A 127 -18.81 -3.24 -2.82
C HIS A 127 -18.26 -1.84 -3.16
N TYR A 128 -18.22 -0.92 -2.18
CA TYR A 128 -17.58 0.39 -2.35
C TYR A 128 -16.05 0.30 -2.29
N ALA A 129 -15.50 -0.58 -1.44
CA ALA A 129 -14.08 -0.89 -1.42
C ALA A 129 -13.60 -1.58 -2.70
N ALA A 130 -14.48 -2.35 -3.35
CA ALA A 130 -14.22 -3.06 -4.59
C ALA A 130 -14.02 -2.14 -5.81
N LYS A 131 -14.56 -0.91 -5.78
CA LYS A 131 -14.41 0.05 -6.87
C LYS A 131 -12.98 0.58 -6.91
N LEU A 132 -12.47 0.82 -8.11
CA LEU A 132 -11.13 1.42 -8.31
C LEU A 132 -11.03 2.78 -7.60
N ALA A 133 -9.92 2.99 -6.89
CA ALA A 133 -9.66 4.26 -6.22
C ALA A 133 -9.66 5.46 -7.18
N PRO A 134 -10.02 6.66 -6.69
CA PRO A 134 -9.80 7.90 -7.44
C PRO A 134 -8.33 8.04 -7.85
N PHE A 135 -8.08 8.57 -9.05
CA PHE A 135 -6.73 8.71 -9.63
C PHE A 135 -5.72 9.36 -8.68
N ALA A 136 -6.14 10.39 -7.93
CA ALA A 136 -5.27 11.08 -6.97
C ALA A 136 -4.82 10.18 -5.79
N GLN A 137 -5.62 9.18 -5.42
CA GLN A 137 -5.29 8.21 -4.38
C GLN A 137 -4.47 7.04 -4.95
N LEU A 138 -4.84 6.57 -6.14
CA LEU A 138 -4.14 5.48 -6.82
C LEU A 138 -2.67 5.84 -7.09
N ASN A 139 -2.39 7.08 -7.51
CA ASN A 139 -1.04 7.55 -7.82
C ASN A 139 -0.20 8.01 -6.61
N LEU A 140 -0.68 7.82 -5.37
CA LEU A 140 0.17 8.03 -4.19
C LEU A 140 1.29 6.99 -4.11
N VAL A 141 1.16 5.88 -4.84
CA VAL A 141 2.11 4.78 -4.85
C VAL A 141 2.66 4.59 -6.27
N SER A 142 3.98 4.45 -6.37
CA SER A 142 4.67 4.28 -7.64
C SER A 142 4.59 2.83 -8.13
N GLY A 143 4.18 2.65 -9.39
CA GLY A 143 4.21 1.36 -10.09
C GLY A 143 2.97 0.50 -9.84
N ALA A 144 2.47 -0.12 -10.92
CA ALA A 144 1.22 -0.89 -10.92
C ALA A 144 1.19 -2.01 -9.86
N VAL A 145 2.33 -2.66 -9.59
CA VAL A 145 2.47 -3.73 -8.58
C VAL A 145 2.11 -3.25 -7.17
N LEU A 146 2.63 -2.08 -6.78
CA LEU A 146 2.37 -1.53 -5.45
C LEU A 146 0.99 -0.89 -5.37
N GLN A 147 0.48 -0.35 -6.48
CA GLN A 147 -0.90 0.14 -6.59
C GLN A 147 -1.91 -0.99 -6.36
N ILE A 148 -1.80 -2.12 -7.08
CA ILE A 148 -2.72 -3.26 -6.88
C ILE A 148 -2.56 -3.89 -5.49
N GLN A 149 -1.33 -3.96 -4.97
CA GLN A 149 -1.10 -4.43 -3.60
C GLN A 149 -1.87 -3.57 -2.58
N ARG A 150 -1.79 -2.24 -2.71
CA ARG A 150 -2.49 -1.32 -1.80
C ARG A 150 -4.01 -1.40 -1.92
N GLU A 151 -4.54 -1.50 -3.14
CA GLU A 151 -5.98 -1.69 -3.35
C GLU A 151 -6.46 -3.01 -2.74
N MET A 152 -5.66 -4.07 -2.83
CA MET A 152 -6.00 -5.36 -2.24
C MET A 152 -5.91 -5.33 -0.70
N GLN A 153 -4.93 -4.64 -0.13
CA GLN A 153 -4.85 -4.39 1.31
C GLN A 153 -6.05 -3.58 1.81
N TRP A 154 -6.45 -2.55 1.08
CA TRP A 154 -7.63 -1.75 1.39
C TRP A 154 -8.91 -2.59 1.37
N TYR A 155 -9.11 -3.38 0.32
CA TYR A 155 -10.26 -4.28 0.20
C TYR A 155 -10.32 -5.27 1.37
N LYS A 156 -9.20 -5.91 1.72
CA LYS A 156 -9.13 -6.84 2.87
C LYS A 156 -9.29 -6.15 4.22
N GLY A 157 -8.81 -4.92 4.37
CA GLY A 157 -9.05 -4.09 5.54
C GLY A 157 -10.54 -3.87 5.77
N VAL A 158 -11.27 -3.44 4.73
CA VAL A 158 -12.72 -3.25 4.80
C VAL A 158 -13.47 -4.57 5.00
N GLU A 159 -13.05 -5.66 4.34
CA GLU A 159 -13.64 -7.00 4.53
C GLU A 159 -13.55 -7.47 5.98
N SER A 160 -12.44 -7.18 6.66
CA SER A 160 -12.22 -7.56 8.06
C SER A 160 -13.15 -6.85 9.05
N MET A 161 -13.69 -5.69 8.66
CA MET A 161 -14.65 -4.94 9.48
C MET A 161 -16.05 -5.57 9.47
N LEU A 162 -16.36 -6.37 8.45
CA LEU A 162 -17.67 -6.99 8.28
C LEU A 162 -17.79 -8.35 8.97
N GLY A 163 -19.00 -8.64 9.44
CA GLY A 163 -19.40 -9.99 9.84
C GLY A 163 -19.43 -10.96 8.65
N GLU A 164 -19.33 -12.25 8.92
CA GLU A 164 -19.18 -13.28 7.87
C GLU A 164 -20.32 -13.28 6.85
N SER A 165 -21.57 -13.12 7.30
CA SER A 165 -22.75 -13.07 6.42
C SER A 165 -22.69 -11.91 5.42
N ASP A 166 -22.17 -10.76 5.83
CA ASP A 166 -22.13 -9.57 4.96
C ASP A 166 -21.05 -9.65 3.89
N ARG A 167 -19.97 -10.41 4.12
CA ARG A 167 -18.87 -10.59 3.14
C ARG A 167 -19.35 -11.25 1.84
N PHE A 168 -20.37 -12.09 1.92
CA PHE A 168 -20.94 -12.81 0.77
C PHE A 168 -22.21 -12.15 0.20
N THR A 169 -22.52 -10.93 0.64
CA THR A 169 -23.67 -10.19 0.12
C THR A 169 -23.53 -9.93 -1.37
N ARG A 170 -24.64 -10.08 -2.08
CA ARG A 170 -24.77 -9.73 -3.50
C ARG A 170 -25.59 -8.45 -3.66
N ASN A 171 -25.18 -7.61 -4.61
CA ASN A 171 -25.94 -6.43 -5.00
C ASN A 171 -27.22 -6.80 -5.78
N THR A 172 -27.98 -5.80 -6.25
CA THR A 172 -29.19 -5.97 -7.06
C THR A 172 -28.96 -6.72 -8.37
N LYS A 173 -27.75 -6.68 -8.93
CA LYS A 173 -27.34 -7.42 -10.14
C LYS A 173 -26.96 -8.86 -9.86
N GLY A 174 -26.87 -9.26 -8.58
CA GLY A 174 -26.41 -10.57 -8.17
C GLY A 174 -24.89 -10.68 -8.04
N ASP A 175 -24.16 -9.57 -8.18
CA ASP A 175 -22.70 -9.56 -8.15
C ASP A 175 -22.19 -9.50 -6.70
N PRO A 176 -21.21 -10.34 -6.31
CA PRO A 176 -20.48 -10.16 -5.07
C PRO A 176 -19.41 -9.07 -5.20
N ALA A 177 -19.04 -8.45 -4.08
CA ALA A 177 -17.99 -7.41 -4.06
C ALA A 177 -16.65 -7.87 -4.67
N GLN A 178 -16.28 -9.14 -4.47
CA GLN A 178 -15.05 -9.70 -5.04
C GLN A 178 -15.06 -9.68 -6.58
N PHE A 179 -16.21 -9.94 -7.20
CA PHE A 179 -16.34 -9.89 -8.66
C PHE A 179 -16.17 -8.45 -9.17
N ILE A 180 -16.76 -7.48 -8.48
CA ILE A 180 -16.60 -6.06 -8.80
C ILE A 180 -15.13 -5.64 -8.69
N PHE A 181 -14.40 -6.12 -7.68
CA PHE A 181 -12.98 -5.82 -7.50
C PHE A 181 -12.17 -6.35 -8.66
N THR A 182 -12.37 -7.63 -9.03
CA THR A 182 -11.67 -8.29 -10.13
C THR A 182 -11.89 -7.56 -11.47
N GLU A 183 -13.14 -7.20 -11.78
CA GLU A 183 -13.44 -6.47 -13.02
C GLU A 183 -12.87 -5.05 -13.00
N ALA A 184 -13.01 -4.31 -11.89
CA ALA A 184 -12.55 -2.92 -11.80
C ALA A 184 -11.02 -2.77 -11.82
N HIS A 185 -10.28 -3.79 -11.41
CA HIS A 185 -8.81 -3.76 -11.31
C HIS A 185 -8.11 -4.62 -12.36
N LYS A 186 -8.85 -5.19 -13.33
CA LYS A 186 -8.31 -6.10 -14.35
C LYS A 186 -7.11 -5.54 -15.11
N ASP A 187 -7.22 -4.28 -15.54
CA ASP A 187 -6.15 -3.61 -16.28
C ASP A 187 -4.92 -3.36 -15.38
N LEU A 188 -5.14 -2.93 -14.14
CA LEU A 188 -4.07 -2.71 -13.17
C LEU A 188 -3.34 -4.01 -12.79
N VAL A 189 -4.08 -5.11 -12.65
CA VAL A 189 -3.52 -6.45 -12.41
C VAL A 189 -2.68 -6.91 -13.60
N LYS A 190 -3.13 -6.62 -14.83
CA LYS A 190 -2.39 -6.91 -16.05
C LYS A 190 -1.09 -6.11 -16.11
N GLU A 191 -1.15 -4.80 -15.91
CA GLU A 191 0.05 -3.94 -15.86
C GLU A 191 1.03 -4.37 -14.75
N GLY A 192 0.52 -4.71 -13.57
CA GLY A 192 1.33 -5.22 -12.47
C GLY A 192 2.00 -6.56 -12.79
N ARG A 193 1.27 -7.46 -13.48
CA ARG A 193 1.81 -8.75 -13.96
C ARG A 193 2.92 -8.54 -14.96
N ASP A 194 2.70 -7.69 -15.96
CA ASP A 194 3.66 -7.44 -17.04
C ASP A 194 4.92 -6.77 -16.45
N CYS A 195 4.76 -5.76 -15.59
CA CYS A 195 5.85 -5.13 -14.85
C CYS A 195 6.68 -6.15 -14.03
N LEU A 196 6.04 -7.06 -13.30
CA LEU A 196 6.74 -8.11 -12.54
C LEU A 196 7.48 -9.10 -13.44
N LYS A 197 6.90 -9.48 -14.58
CA LYS A 197 7.56 -10.38 -15.54
C LYS A 197 8.79 -9.73 -16.15
N ASP A 198 8.68 -8.48 -16.57
CA ASP A 198 9.80 -7.74 -17.19
C ASP A 198 10.92 -7.50 -16.17
N THR A 199 10.56 -7.08 -14.95
CA THR A 199 11.51 -6.89 -13.85
C THR A 199 12.20 -8.20 -13.49
N SER A 200 11.42 -9.28 -13.32
CA SER A 200 11.94 -10.60 -12.99
C SER A 200 12.88 -11.13 -14.09
N GLY A 201 12.50 -11.02 -15.37
CA GLY A 201 13.33 -11.44 -16.49
C GLY A 201 14.67 -10.69 -16.52
N SER A 202 14.63 -9.37 -16.37
CA SER A 202 15.84 -8.52 -16.35
C SER A 202 16.76 -8.86 -15.17
N CYS A 203 16.20 -8.97 -13.95
CA CYS A 203 16.98 -9.31 -12.76
C CYS A 203 17.54 -10.73 -12.80
N MET A 204 16.81 -11.69 -13.37
CA MET A 204 17.27 -13.06 -13.55
C MET A 204 18.49 -13.13 -14.48
N ILE A 205 18.53 -12.32 -15.55
CA ILE A 205 19.71 -12.21 -16.43
C ILE A 205 20.90 -11.66 -15.65
N VAL A 206 20.73 -10.55 -14.91
CA VAL A 206 21.81 -9.94 -14.11
C VAL A 206 22.33 -10.92 -13.05
N ALA A 207 21.44 -11.60 -12.32
CA ALA A 207 21.82 -12.62 -11.34
C ALA A 207 22.58 -13.78 -12.01
N SER A 208 22.11 -14.26 -13.16
CA SER A 208 22.80 -15.33 -13.90
C SER A 208 24.21 -14.91 -14.31
N LEU A 209 24.40 -13.67 -14.76
CA LEU A 209 25.73 -13.13 -15.08
C LEU A 209 26.64 -13.07 -13.86
N ILE A 210 26.15 -12.59 -12.71
CA ILE A 210 26.92 -12.57 -11.46
C ILE A 210 27.32 -13.99 -11.07
N ALA A 211 26.40 -14.94 -11.12
CA ALA A 211 26.66 -16.34 -10.77
C ALA A 211 27.74 -16.96 -11.67
N ILE A 212 27.74 -16.66 -12.97
CA ILE A 212 28.78 -17.12 -13.90
C ILE A 212 30.14 -16.52 -13.55
N VAL A 213 30.18 -15.22 -13.24
CA VAL A 213 31.43 -14.51 -12.89
C VAL A 213 32.02 -15.04 -11.58
N THR A 214 31.21 -15.19 -10.52
CA THR A 214 31.67 -15.73 -9.23
C THR A 214 32.07 -17.20 -9.37
N PHE A 215 31.29 -18.00 -10.12
CA PHE A 215 31.68 -19.40 -10.40
C PHE A 215 33.03 -19.50 -11.11
N ALA A 216 33.31 -18.64 -12.10
CA ALA A 216 34.60 -18.59 -12.76
C ALA A 216 35.72 -18.16 -11.79
N ALA A 217 35.47 -17.13 -10.97
CA ALA A 217 36.42 -16.62 -9.98
C ALA A 217 36.82 -17.66 -8.93
N ALA A 218 35.91 -18.60 -8.59
CA ALA A 218 36.20 -19.73 -7.72
C ALA A 218 37.31 -20.65 -8.26
N PHE A 219 37.43 -20.79 -9.58
CA PHE A 219 38.47 -21.61 -10.23
C PHE A 219 39.68 -20.80 -10.70
N THR A 220 39.50 -19.50 -10.97
CA THR A 220 40.59 -18.58 -11.32
C THR A 220 40.95 -17.69 -10.13
N VAL A 221 41.36 -18.33 -9.04
CA VAL A 221 41.67 -17.64 -7.78
C VAL A 221 42.78 -16.60 -7.95
N PRO A 222 42.75 -15.48 -7.20
CA PRO A 222 43.82 -14.48 -7.22
C PRO A 222 45.18 -15.11 -6.93
N GLY A 223 46.19 -14.77 -7.73
CA GLY A 223 47.54 -15.35 -7.62
C GLY A 223 47.70 -16.73 -8.27
N GLY A 224 46.62 -17.35 -8.72
CA GLY A 224 46.63 -18.65 -9.39
C GLY A 224 46.96 -19.82 -8.45
N ASN A 225 47.20 -20.97 -9.08
CA ASN A 225 47.57 -22.21 -8.39
C ASN A 225 49.05 -22.53 -8.66
N ILE A 226 49.71 -23.14 -7.68
CA ILE A 226 51.09 -23.63 -7.82
C ILE A 226 51.09 -24.74 -8.87
N SER A 227 51.92 -24.60 -9.91
CA SER A 227 52.02 -25.53 -11.05
C SER A 227 53.39 -26.21 -11.13
N ASP A 228 53.94 -26.62 -9.98
CA ASP A 228 55.20 -27.36 -9.91
C ASP A 228 54.92 -28.87 -9.92
N SER A 229 55.22 -29.54 -11.03
CA SER A 229 54.95 -30.98 -11.22
C SER A 229 55.70 -31.91 -10.26
N ASN A 230 56.75 -31.41 -9.61
CA ASN A 230 57.60 -32.18 -8.68
C ASN A 230 57.31 -31.88 -7.20
N SER A 231 56.29 -31.08 -6.90
CA SER A 231 55.91 -30.70 -5.53
C SER A 231 54.59 -31.36 -5.11
N PHE A 232 54.50 -31.79 -3.84
CA PHE A 232 53.26 -32.30 -3.24
C PHE A 232 52.16 -31.23 -3.14
N MET A 233 52.51 -29.95 -3.35
CA MET A 233 51.61 -28.80 -3.27
C MET A 233 51.07 -28.35 -4.65
N ASN A 234 51.31 -29.13 -5.71
CA ASN A 234 50.78 -28.85 -7.04
C ASN A 234 49.24 -28.74 -7.01
N GLY A 235 48.69 -27.67 -7.60
CA GLY A 235 47.27 -27.37 -7.59
C GLY A 235 46.75 -26.60 -6.37
N THR A 236 47.60 -26.25 -5.40
CA THR A 236 47.17 -25.42 -4.26
C THR A 236 47.19 -23.92 -4.59
N PRO A 237 46.24 -23.11 -4.07
CA PRO A 237 46.24 -21.66 -4.26
C PRO A 237 47.49 -20.99 -3.69
N VAL A 238 48.10 -20.07 -4.43
CA VAL A 238 49.34 -19.35 -4.00
C VAL A 238 49.13 -18.54 -2.71
N PHE A 239 47.91 -18.05 -2.46
CA PHE A 239 47.58 -17.29 -1.25
C PHE A 239 46.93 -18.12 -0.13
N LEU A 240 46.97 -19.45 -0.23
CA LEU A 240 46.43 -20.33 0.80
C LEU A 240 47.06 -20.02 2.18
N GLY A 241 46.21 -19.86 3.20
CA GLY A 241 46.64 -19.52 4.57
C GLY A 241 46.70 -18.01 4.88
N LYS A 242 46.55 -17.12 3.89
CA LYS A 242 46.38 -15.68 4.16
C LYS A 242 44.94 -15.34 4.48
N SER A 243 44.71 -14.46 5.46
CA SER A 243 43.36 -13.99 5.82
C SER A 243 42.60 -13.37 4.64
N SER A 244 43.29 -12.68 3.73
CA SER A 244 42.70 -12.11 2.51
C SER A 244 42.13 -13.17 1.55
N PHE A 245 42.77 -14.35 1.48
CA PHE A 245 42.30 -15.45 0.64
C PHE A 245 41.05 -16.12 1.24
N THR A 246 41.00 -16.28 2.56
CA THR A 246 39.79 -16.78 3.24
C THR A 246 38.60 -15.84 3.04
N VAL A 247 38.80 -14.53 3.15
CA VAL A 247 37.74 -13.53 2.88
C VAL A 247 37.27 -13.63 1.42
N PHE A 248 38.20 -13.73 0.47
CA PHE A 248 37.85 -13.92 -0.95
C PHE A 248 36.97 -15.16 -1.17
N VAL A 249 37.38 -16.33 -0.68
CA VAL A 249 36.62 -17.58 -0.87
C VAL A 249 35.23 -17.50 -0.23
N VAL A 250 35.13 -16.91 0.97
CA VAL A 250 33.84 -16.75 1.66
C VAL A 250 32.93 -15.77 0.91
N SER A 251 33.45 -14.62 0.48
CA SER A 251 32.69 -13.65 -0.31
C SER A 251 32.22 -14.24 -1.63
N ASP A 252 33.10 -14.92 -2.37
CA ASP A 252 32.76 -15.54 -3.65
C ASP A 252 31.67 -16.63 -3.50
N ALA A 253 31.78 -17.48 -2.47
CA ALA A 253 30.76 -18.48 -2.16
C ALA A 253 29.42 -17.84 -1.77
N LEU A 254 29.44 -16.78 -0.94
CA LEU A 254 28.24 -16.04 -0.56
C LEU A 254 27.58 -15.38 -1.78
N ALA A 255 28.37 -14.75 -2.65
CA ALA A 255 27.88 -14.11 -3.86
C ALA A 255 27.25 -15.14 -4.81
N LEU A 256 27.90 -16.29 -5.01
CA LEU A 256 27.39 -17.38 -5.85
C LEU A 256 26.06 -17.95 -5.32
N LEU A 257 26.01 -18.30 -4.03
CA LEU A 257 24.79 -18.84 -3.40
C LEU A 257 23.65 -17.83 -3.42
N SER A 258 23.94 -16.57 -3.11
CA SER A 258 22.96 -15.50 -3.13
C SER A 258 22.42 -15.25 -4.53
N SER A 259 23.28 -15.31 -5.55
CA SER A 259 22.89 -15.11 -6.94
C SER A 259 22.00 -16.24 -7.47
N ILE A 260 22.35 -17.50 -7.20
CA ILE A 260 21.51 -18.67 -7.55
C ILE A 260 20.15 -18.57 -6.86
N THR A 261 20.13 -18.19 -5.58
CA THR A 261 18.88 -17.97 -4.83
C THR A 261 18.03 -16.88 -5.48
N SER A 262 18.63 -15.77 -5.90
CA SER A 262 17.95 -14.69 -6.62
C SER A 262 17.33 -15.17 -7.93
N VAL A 263 18.08 -15.93 -8.75
CA VAL A 263 17.57 -16.54 -9.99
C VAL A 263 16.33 -17.41 -9.73
N LEU A 264 16.39 -18.29 -8.73
CA LEU A 264 15.27 -19.17 -8.40
C LEU A 264 14.02 -18.40 -7.95
N ILE A 265 14.21 -17.33 -7.16
CA ILE A 265 13.10 -16.50 -6.70
C ILE A 265 12.47 -15.73 -7.86
N PHE A 266 13.29 -15.12 -8.73
CA PHE A 266 12.79 -14.43 -9.92
C PHE A 266 12.09 -15.39 -10.88
N LEU A 267 12.64 -16.58 -11.11
CA LEU A 267 11.97 -17.63 -11.88
C LEU A 267 10.61 -18.02 -11.26
N ALA A 268 10.53 -18.10 -9.93
CA ALA A 268 9.27 -18.37 -9.22
C ALA A 268 8.25 -17.21 -9.31
N ILE A 269 8.70 -15.97 -9.55
CA ILE A 269 7.81 -14.86 -9.91
C ILE A 269 7.37 -15.01 -11.37
N TYR A 270 8.31 -15.26 -12.28
CA TYR A 270 8.06 -15.34 -13.72
C TYR A 270 7.05 -16.44 -14.09
N THR A 271 7.13 -17.57 -13.40
CA THR A 271 6.25 -18.74 -13.58
C THR A 271 4.96 -18.68 -12.74
N SER A 272 4.75 -17.62 -11.95
CA SER A 272 3.56 -17.47 -11.11
C SER A 272 2.28 -17.33 -11.95
N ARG A 273 1.14 -17.72 -11.37
CA ARG A 273 -0.19 -17.52 -11.98
C ARG A 273 -0.65 -16.07 -11.92
N PHE A 274 -0.07 -15.28 -11.01
CA PHE A 274 -0.45 -13.88 -10.70
C PHE A 274 -1.95 -13.73 -10.47
N ALA A 275 -2.50 -14.46 -9.49
CA ALA A 275 -3.84 -14.17 -9.00
C ALA A 275 -3.83 -12.86 -8.19
N GLU A 276 -4.96 -12.18 -8.10
CA GLU A 276 -5.09 -10.90 -7.37
C GLU A 276 -4.66 -11.02 -5.90
N LEU A 277 -5.01 -12.14 -5.25
CA LEU A 277 -4.61 -12.45 -3.88
C LEU A 277 -3.08 -12.60 -3.74
N ASP A 278 -2.38 -13.01 -4.80
CA ASP A 278 -0.92 -13.14 -4.75
C ASP A 278 -0.24 -11.77 -4.63
N PHE A 279 -0.87 -10.70 -5.14
CA PHE A 279 -0.36 -9.33 -5.02
C PHE A 279 -0.42 -8.77 -3.60
N LEU A 280 -1.22 -9.35 -2.70
CA LEU A 280 -1.29 -8.86 -1.32
C LEU A 280 0.01 -9.12 -0.55
N LYS A 281 0.57 -10.32 -0.71
CA LYS A 281 1.72 -10.79 0.09
C LYS A 281 2.76 -11.56 -0.71
N SER A 282 2.35 -12.59 -1.45
CA SER A 282 3.26 -13.54 -2.10
C SER A 282 4.21 -12.88 -3.10
N LEU A 283 3.68 -12.13 -4.07
CA LEU A 283 4.48 -11.50 -5.14
C LEU A 283 5.39 -10.38 -4.62
N PRO A 284 4.91 -9.42 -3.81
CA PRO A 284 5.78 -8.38 -3.25
C PRO A 284 6.88 -8.94 -2.35
N GLN A 285 6.59 -9.96 -1.54
CA GLN A 285 7.60 -10.60 -0.70
C GLN A 285 8.68 -11.30 -1.53
N LYS A 286 8.27 -12.08 -2.56
CA LYS A 286 9.23 -12.70 -3.48
C LYS A 286 10.09 -11.65 -4.18
N LEU A 287 9.50 -10.54 -4.63
CA LEU A 287 10.24 -9.44 -5.26
C LEU A 287 11.28 -8.85 -4.30
N ILE A 288 10.90 -8.54 -3.07
CA ILE A 288 11.83 -7.99 -2.06
C ILE A 288 12.96 -8.97 -1.75
N ILE A 289 12.65 -10.25 -1.52
CA ILE A 289 13.67 -11.26 -1.22
C ILE A 289 14.60 -11.45 -2.42
N GLY A 290 14.07 -11.51 -3.65
CA GLY A 290 14.86 -11.66 -4.87
C GLY A 290 15.79 -10.46 -5.11
N LEU A 291 15.32 -9.24 -4.87
CA LEU A 291 16.15 -8.03 -4.93
C LEU A 291 17.20 -8.00 -3.81
N ALA A 292 16.85 -8.38 -2.58
CA ALA A 292 17.79 -8.41 -1.47
C ALA A 292 18.93 -9.41 -1.72
N THR A 293 18.63 -10.61 -2.19
CA THR A 293 19.66 -11.61 -2.55
C THR A 293 20.47 -11.17 -3.76
N LEU A 294 19.88 -10.44 -4.72
CA LEU A 294 20.62 -9.83 -5.82
C LEU A 294 21.62 -8.77 -5.34
N PHE A 295 21.22 -7.90 -4.40
CA PHE A 295 22.13 -6.90 -3.84
C PHE A 295 23.26 -7.54 -3.03
N ILE A 296 22.96 -8.60 -2.28
CA ILE A 296 24.00 -9.35 -1.55
C ILE A 296 24.98 -10.01 -2.52
N SER A 297 24.55 -10.46 -3.70
CA SER A 297 25.47 -11.08 -4.67
C SER A 297 26.40 -10.10 -5.39
N MET A 298 26.18 -8.79 -5.26
CA MET A 298 27.08 -7.75 -5.79
C MET A 298 28.26 -7.42 -4.87
N VAL A 299 28.24 -7.91 -3.61
CA VAL A 299 29.25 -7.65 -2.57
C VAL A 299 30.28 -8.77 -2.54
#